data_AF-A0A5C7HS03-F1
#
_entry.id   AF-A0A5C7HS03-F1
#
_cell.length_a   1.000
_cell.length_b   1.000
_cell.length_c   1.000
_cell.angle_alpha   90.00
_cell.angle_beta   90.00
_cell.angle_gamma   90.00
#
_symmetry.space_group_name_H-M   'P 1'
#
loop_
_entity.id
_entity.type
_entity.pdbx_description
1 polymer ?
#
loop_
_entity_poly.entity_id
_entity_poly.type
_entity_poly.pdbx_seq_one_letter_code
_entity_poly.pdbx_strand_id
1 'polypeptide(L)'
;MGASESTLSSSQSQTSPILTSPPSTEGSLTDILVRRSSSSSAPCTVDPKVLLELFSMYREWQENKAQQISKRQVHIFLYIDLGSEKIDELYDAFSVQEELENRIEVADALAVKILRRFSYSVSSMKTNSQHLSEASGVHYLTLSNTFAVHTLQVGLGELKGRLTEVISNCDALCKRIASEGPQSLRASIKPFAAPNIESQASRSSSSSVLQDCKNNSSSTEANVD
;
A
#
# COMPACT_ATOMS: atom_id res chain seq x y z
N MET A 1 -46.41 36.77 -9.11
CA MET A 1 -45.98 35.38 -9.31
C MET A 1 -46.20 34.62 -8.01
N GLY A 2 -47.26 33.83 -7.96
CA GLY A 2 -47.42 32.81 -6.93
C GLY A 2 -46.60 31.59 -7.31
N ALA A 3 -45.88 31.04 -6.35
CA ALA A 3 -45.31 29.71 -6.45
C ALA A 3 -45.95 28.88 -5.34
N SER A 4 -46.77 27.94 -5.80
CA SER A 4 -47.47 26.94 -5.02
C SER A 4 -46.49 25.83 -4.65
N GLU A 5 -46.36 25.49 -3.38
CA GLU A 5 -45.72 24.25 -2.95
C GLU A 5 -46.69 23.43 -2.08
N SER A 6 -47.42 22.58 -2.80
CA SER A 6 -47.52 21.14 -2.58
C SER A 6 -47.54 20.63 -1.13
N THR A 7 -48.77 20.45 -0.67
CA THR A 7 -49.20 19.48 0.33
C THR A 7 -48.58 18.08 0.14
N LEU A 8 -47.76 17.64 1.10
CA LEU A 8 -47.44 16.23 1.34
C LEU A 8 -48.11 15.80 2.64
N SER A 9 -49.31 15.22 2.51
CA SER A 9 -49.97 14.48 3.58
C SER A 9 -49.19 13.18 3.82
N SER A 10 -48.36 13.16 4.86
CA SER A 10 -47.85 11.92 5.42
C SER A 10 -48.90 11.39 6.40
N SER A 11 -49.63 10.36 6.00
CA SER A 11 -50.57 9.64 6.85
C SER A 11 -49.81 8.92 7.97
N GLN A 12 -49.66 9.57 9.12
CA GLN A 12 -49.41 8.86 10.38
C GLN A 12 -50.73 8.24 10.83
N SER A 13 -50.88 6.92 10.65
CA SER A 13 -51.91 6.14 11.33
C SER A 13 -51.53 5.99 12.82
N GLN A 14 -51.66 7.08 13.57
CA GLN A 14 -51.76 7.01 15.03
C GLN A 14 -53.16 6.48 15.37
N THR A 15 -53.23 5.24 15.83
CA THR A 15 -54.43 4.68 16.44
C THR A 15 -54.75 5.49 17.70
N SER A 16 -55.85 6.22 17.69
CA SER A 16 -56.35 6.96 18.85
C SER A 16 -56.68 6.00 20.01
N PRO A 17 -56.48 6.41 21.27
CA PRO A 17 -56.87 5.62 22.43
C PRO A 17 -58.39 5.41 22.44
N ILE A 18 -58.82 4.16 22.64
CA ILE A 18 -60.22 3.67 22.59
C ILE A 18 -61.14 4.23 23.69
N LEU A 19 -60.71 5.21 24.48
CA LEU A 19 -61.50 5.75 25.59
C LEU A 19 -61.70 7.26 25.46
N THR A 20 -62.72 7.66 24.71
CA THR A 20 -63.29 9.01 24.83
C THR A 20 -64.81 8.98 24.58
N SER A 21 -65.56 8.51 25.57
CA SER A 21 -66.83 9.09 26.06
C SER A 21 -67.46 8.12 27.08
N PRO A 22 -68.10 8.61 28.16
CA PRO A 22 -68.86 7.75 29.06
C PRO A 22 -70.10 7.20 28.31
N PRO A 23 -70.34 5.88 28.28
CA PRO A 23 -71.54 5.35 27.66
C PRO A 23 -72.76 5.81 28.46
N SER A 24 -73.59 6.62 27.81
CA SER A 24 -74.96 6.88 28.21
C SER A 24 -75.76 5.57 28.24
N THR A 25 -76.50 5.36 29.33
CA THR A 25 -77.60 4.39 29.46
C THR A 25 -77.20 2.96 29.82
N GLU A 26 -77.10 2.76 31.14
CA GLU A 26 -77.60 1.62 31.92
C GLU A 26 -77.95 0.33 31.16
N GLY A 27 -76.95 -0.56 31.13
CA GLY A 27 -77.10 -1.98 30.83
C GLY A 27 -75.94 -2.70 31.52
N SER A 28 -76.04 -2.86 32.84
CA SER A 28 -75.00 -3.47 33.67
C SER A 28 -74.70 -4.88 33.17
N LEU A 29 -73.43 -5.30 33.16
CA LEU A 29 -73.00 -6.66 32.81
C LEU A 29 -73.73 -7.75 33.62
N THR A 30 -74.28 -7.39 34.78
CA THR A 30 -75.17 -8.23 35.58
C THR A 30 -76.50 -8.55 34.86
N ASP A 31 -77.09 -7.62 34.10
CA ASP A 31 -78.31 -7.87 33.31
C ASP A 31 -78.08 -8.84 32.16
N ILE A 32 -76.90 -8.84 31.57
CA ILE A 32 -76.55 -9.75 30.46
C ILE A 32 -76.32 -11.17 31.00
N LEU A 33 -75.69 -11.30 32.17
CA LEU A 33 -75.53 -12.60 32.84
C LEU A 33 -76.84 -13.16 33.39
N VAL A 34 -77.76 -12.30 33.86
CA VAL A 34 -79.05 -12.69 34.44
C VAL A 34 -80.12 -12.93 33.37
N ARG A 35 -79.96 -12.41 32.16
CA ARG A 35 -80.85 -12.68 31.01
C ARG A 35 -80.60 -14.07 30.42
N ARG A 36 -80.98 -15.06 31.21
CA ARG A 36 -81.20 -16.46 30.83
C ARG A 36 -81.94 -16.50 29.50
N SER A 37 -81.34 -17.12 28.49
CA SER A 37 -81.98 -17.43 27.22
C SER A 37 -83.18 -18.34 27.48
N SER A 38 -84.35 -17.73 27.64
CA SER A 38 -85.62 -18.44 27.75
C SER A 38 -86.05 -18.93 26.37
N SER A 39 -85.50 -20.07 25.92
CA SER A 39 -86.24 -20.99 25.02
C SER A 39 -85.48 -22.30 24.82
N SER A 40 -85.74 -23.30 25.66
CA SER A 40 -85.77 -24.74 25.32
C SER A 40 -86.04 -25.55 26.60
N SER A 41 -87.23 -26.14 26.69
CA SER A 41 -87.69 -26.96 27.81
C SER A 41 -87.34 -28.43 27.61
N ALA A 42 -86.09 -28.79 27.87
CA ALA A 42 -85.74 -30.13 28.33
C ALA A 42 -84.59 -29.95 29.32
N PRO A 43 -84.70 -30.44 30.58
CA PRO A 43 -83.54 -30.47 31.45
C PRO A 43 -82.56 -31.46 30.84
N CYS A 44 -81.58 -30.94 30.10
CA CYS A 44 -80.35 -31.66 29.80
C CYS A 44 -79.64 -31.81 31.15
N THR A 45 -80.00 -32.85 31.90
CA THR A 45 -79.29 -33.24 33.11
C THR A 45 -77.96 -33.83 32.67
N VAL A 46 -76.96 -32.98 32.50
CA VAL A 46 -75.59 -33.40 32.23
C VAL A 46 -75.12 -34.20 33.44
N ASP A 47 -74.61 -35.42 33.22
CA ASP A 47 -74.07 -36.25 34.30
C ASP A 47 -73.01 -35.46 35.08
N PRO A 48 -73.18 -35.26 36.41
CA PRO A 48 -72.22 -34.55 37.25
C PRO A 48 -70.78 -35.08 37.13
N LYS A 49 -70.63 -36.38 36.83
CA LYS A 49 -69.33 -37.02 36.65
C LYS A 49 -68.62 -36.54 35.38
N VAL A 50 -69.35 -36.45 34.27
CA VAL A 50 -68.85 -35.91 32.99
C VAL A 50 -68.48 -34.44 33.14
N LEU A 51 -69.28 -33.68 33.89
CA LEU A 51 -68.99 -32.27 34.15
C LEU A 51 -67.69 -32.10 34.96
N LEU A 52 -67.49 -32.93 35.99
CA LEU A 52 -66.26 -32.91 36.80
C LEU A 52 -65.02 -33.30 35.96
N GLU A 53 -65.16 -34.28 35.07
CA GLU A 53 -64.12 -34.71 34.15
C GLU A 53 -63.75 -33.61 33.15
N LEU A 54 -64.73 -32.88 32.61
CA LEU A 54 -64.50 -31.72 31.74
C LEU A 54 -63.74 -30.60 32.48
N PHE A 55 -64.12 -30.29 33.72
CA PHE A 55 -63.41 -29.30 34.54
C PHE A 55 -61.99 -29.73 34.86
N SER A 56 -61.77 -31.03 35.13
CA SER A 56 -60.44 -31.58 35.35
C SER A 56 -59.56 -31.43 34.11
N MET A 57 -60.07 -31.84 32.94
CA MET A 57 -59.37 -31.74 31.67
C MET A 57 -59.09 -30.28 31.27
N TYR A 58 -60.01 -29.36 31.55
CA TYR A 58 -59.78 -27.93 31.35
C TYR A 58 -58.72 -27.35 32.29
N ARG A 59 -58.74 -27.73 33.57
CA ARG A 59 -57.72 -27.28 34.55
C ARG A 59 -56.33 -27.78 34.18
N GLU A 60 -56.22 -29.04 33.76
CA GLU A 60 -54.96 -29.61 33.30
C GLU A 60 -54.45 -28.90 32.03
N TRP A 61 -55.34 -28.64 31.07
CA TRP A 61 -55.00 -27.87 29.87
C TRP A 61 -54.52 -26.45 30.22
N GLN A 62 -55.21 -25.76 31.14
CA GLN A 62 -54.84 -24.43 31.62
C GLN A 62 -53.45 -24.44 32.25
N GLU A 63 -53.18 -25.39 33.14
CA GLU A 63 -51.87 -25.53 33.80
C GLU A 63 -50.76 -25.84 32.77
N ASN A 64 -51.02 -26.74 31.83
CA ASN A 64 -50.08 -27.07 30.76
C ASN A 64 -49.74 -25.84 29.91
N LYS A 65 -50.73 -25.02 29.55
CA LYS A 65 -50.52 -23.78 28.80
C LYS A 65 -49.71 -22.77 29.59
N ALA A 66 -50.03 -22.58 30.88
CA ALA A 66 -49.26 -21.70 31.76
C ALA A 66 -47.79 -22.12 31.84
N GLN A 67 -47.52 -23.41 32.00
CA GLN A 67 -46.16 -23.95 32.02
C GLN A 67 -45.42 -23.75 30.69
N GLN A 68 -46.10 -23.94 29.55
CA GLN A 68 -45.49 -23.70 28.24
C GLN A 68 -45.13 -22.23 28.04
N ILE A 69 -46.00 -21.32 28.48
CA ILE A 69 -45.73 -19.88 28.44
C ILE A 69 -44.53 -19.55 29.33
N SER A 70 -44.51 -20.06 30.56
CA SER A 70 -43.40 -19.86 31.50
C SER A 70 -42.06 -20.35 30.93
N LYS A 71 -42.02 -21.57 30.38
CA LYS A 71 -40.80 -22.11 29.75
C LYS A 71 -40.31 -21.24 28.59
N ARG A 72 -41.21 -20.75 27.75
CA ARG A 72 -40.87 -19.85 26.64
C ARG A 72 -40.36 -18.51 27.14
N GLN A 73 -40.99 -17.93 28.17
CA GLN A 73 -40.54 -16.67 28.78
C GLN A 73 -39.13 -16.81 29.34
N VAL A 74 -38.84 -17.89 30.08
CA VAL A 74 -37.48 -18.17 30.58
C VAL A 74 -36.49 -18.32 29.43
N HIS A 75 -36.84 -19.05 28.37
CA HIS A 75 -35.97 -19.20 27.20
C HIS A 75 -35.69 -17.87 26.49
N ILE A 76 -36.72 -17.03 26.32
CA ILE A 76 -36.58 -15.69 25.73
C ILE A 76 -35.68 -14.82 26.61
N PHE A 77 -35.87 -14.87 27.93
CA PHE A 77 -35.05 -14.12 28.88
C PHE A 77 -33.57 -14.48 28.76
N LEU A 78 -33.24 -15.79 28.74
CA LEU A 78 -31.85 -16.26 28.55
C LEU A 78 -31.24 -15.80 27.22
N TYR A 79 -32.03 -15.78 26.13
CA TYR A 79 -31.55 -15.31 24.83
C TYR A 79 -31.27 -13.80 24.82
N ILE A 80 -32.10 -13.03 25.53
CA ILE A 80 -31.91 -11.58 25.69
C ILE A 80 -30.65 -11.30 26.53
N ASP A 81 -30.46 -12.01 27.64
CA ASP A 81 -29.27 -11.85 28.50
C ASP A 81 -27.98 -12.14 27.71
N LEU A 82 -27.95 -13.25 26.98
CA LEU A 82 -26.81 -13.60 26.14
C LEU A 82 -26.58 -12.57 25.02
N GLY A 83 -27.67 -12.03 24.46
CA GLY A 83 -27.60 -10.96 23.47
C GLY A 83 -27.04 -9.67 24.06
N SER A 84 -27.39 -9.33 25.29
CA SER A 84 -26.89 -8.14 26.00
C SER A 84 -25.39 -8.22 26.23
N GLU A 85 -24.87 -9.37 26.68
CA GLU A 85 -23.44 -9.57 26.90
C GLU A 85 -22.63 -9.38 25.60
N LYS A 86 -23.16 -9.88 24.49
CA LYS A 86 -22.53 -9.73 23.17
C LYS A 86 -22.59 -8.30 22.64
N ILE A 87 -23.64 -7.58 23.00
CA ILE A 87 -23.79 -6.16 22.71
C ILE A 87 -22.72 -5.36 23.47
N ASP A 88 -22.48 -5.65 24.75
CA ASP A 88 -21.43 -5.01 25.53
C ASP A 88 -20.03 -5.28 24.95
N GLU A 89 -19.75 -6.52 24.53
CA GLU A 89 -18.50 -6.87 23.83
C GLU A 89 -18.32 -6.07 22.53
N LEU A 90 -19.39 -5.91 21.75
CA LEU A 90 -19.37 -5.09 20.54
C LEU A 90 -19.13 -3.61 20.83
N TYR A 91 -19.62 -3.10 21.95
CA TYR A 91 -19.43 -1.71 22.35
C TYR A 91 -17.99 -1.41 22.74
N ASP A 92 -17.35 -2.30 23.50
CA ASP A 92 -15.92 -2.20 23.81
C ASP A 92 -15.08 -2.24 22.52
N ALA A 93 -15.40 -3.14 21.59
CA ALA A 93 -14.71 -3.21 20.31
C ALA A 93 -14.85 -1.91 19.48
N PHE A 94 -16.02 -1.28 19.50
CA PHE A 94 -16.24 0.02 18.82
C PHE A 94 -15.42 1.14 19.47
N SER A 95 -15.32 1.18 20.79
CA SER A 95 -14.50 2.16 21.51
C SER A 95 -13.01 2.04 21.14
N VAL A 96 -12.49 0.81 21.03
CA VAL A 96 -11.10 0.57 20.59
C VAL A 96 -10.87 1.05 19.16
N GLN A 97 -11.86 0.92 18.27
CA GLN A 97 -11.75 1.40 16.90
C GLN A 97 -11.60 2.93 16.84
N GLU A 98 -12.35 3.68 17.65
CA GLU A 98 -12.23 5.14 17.75
C GLU A 98 -10.84 5.57 18.24
N GLU A 99 -10.29 4.90 19.26
CA GLU A 99 -8.92 5.17 19.72
C GLU A 99 -7.90 4.92 18.60
N LEU A 100 -8.08 3.85 17.83
CA LEU A 100 -7.19 3.50 16.73
C LEU A 100 -7.24 4.54 15.61
N GLU A 101 -8.42 5.08 15.28
CA GLU A 101 -8.58 6.15 14.31
C GLU A 101 -7.87 7.45 14.74
N ASN A 102 -8.03 7.85 16.01
CA ASN A 102 -7.30 8.99 16.59
C ASN A 102 -5.77 8.80 16.52
N ARG A 103 -5.28 7.59 16.80
CA ARG A 103 -3.83 7.28 16.72
C ARG A 103 -3.30 7.35 15.29
N ILE A 104 -4.10 6.95 14.30
CA ILE A 104 -3.74 7.07 12.88
C ILE A 104 -3.65 8.54 12.49
N GLU A 105 -4.62 9.38 12.87
CA GLU A 105 -4.60 10.81 12.56
C GLU A 105 -3.33 11.49 13.11
N VAL A 106 -2.96 11.18 14.35
CA VAL A 106 -1.72 11.70 14.97
C VAL A 106 -0.48 11.18 14.23
N ALA A 107 -0.45 9.90 13.85
CA ALA A 107 0.67 9.33 13.10
C ALA A 107 0.85 10.01 11.74
N ASP A 108 -0.24 10.28 11.01
CA ASP A 108 -0.21 10.99 9.73
C ASP A 108 0.27 12.44 9.89
N ALA A 109 -0.21 13.14 10.92
CA ALA A 109 0.25 14.50 11.23
C ALA A 109 1.76 14.54 11.53
N LEU A 110 2.27 13.54 12.27
CA LEU A 110 3.71 13.41 12.55
C LEU A 110 4.51 13.06 11.30
N ALA A 111 4.03 12.15 10.45
CA ALA A 111 4.69 11.76 9.21
C ALA A 111 4.87 12.96 8.27
N VAL A 112 3.81 13.77 8.08
CA VAL A 112 3.88 15.01 7.30
C VAL A 112 4.87 16.00 7.90
N LYS A 113 4.92 16.13 9.23
CA LYS A 113 5.84 17.05 9.92
C LYS A 113 7.31 16.64 9.73
N ILE A 114 7.61 15.34 9.83
CA ILE A 114 8.95 14.80 9.60
C ILE A 114 9.37 15.01 8.15
N LEU A 115 8.49 14.67 7.20
CA LEU A 115 8.77 14.84 5.78
C LEU A 115 9.08 16.29 5.43
N ARG A 116 8.31 17.25 5.99
CA ARG A 116 8.59 18.69 5.81
C ARG A 116 9.94 19.10 6.39
N ARG A 117 10.29 18.65 7.61
CA ARG A 117 11.59 18.93 8.24
C ARG A 117 12.74 18.40 7.40
N PHE A 118 12.61 17.18 6.90
CA PHE A 118 13.62 16.56 6.04
C PHE A 118 13.78 17.30 4.71
N SER A 119 12.69 17.58 4.01
CA SER A 119 12.73 18.31 2.74
C SER A 119 13.30 19.73 2.88
N TYR A 120 12.97 20.42 3.98
CA TYR A 120 13.57 21.71 4.30
C TYR A 120 15.08 21.58 4.55
N SER A 121 15.49 20.60 5.35
CA SER A 121 16.90 20.34 5.66
C SER A 121 17.70 20.01 4.40
N VAL A 122 17.19 19.16 3.52
CA VAL A 122 17.81 18.83 2.22
C VAL A 122 17.96 20.07 1.35
N SER A 123 16.92 20.92 1.30
CA SER A 123 16.96 22.16 0.53
C SER A 123 18.03 23.12 1.06
N SER A 124 18.09 23.32 2.38
CA SER A 124 19.10 24.16 3.03
C SER A 124 20.52 23.61 2.86
N MET A 125 20.71 22.29 2.96
CA MET A 125 22.00 21.67 2.72
C MET A 125 22.45 21.83 1.27
N LYS A 126 21.52 21.71 0.31
CA LYS A 126 21.79 21.94 -1.11
C LYS A 126 22.23 23.38 -1.38
N THR A 127 21.54 24.38 -0.81
CA THR A 127 21.93 25.78 -0.98
C THR A 127 23.29 26.05 -0.33
N ASN A 128 23.52 25.54 0.88
CA ASN A 128 24.82 25.70 1.55
C ASN A 128 25.95 25.05 0.76
N SER A 129 25.73 23.85 0.19
CA SER A 129 26.69 23.18 -0.69
C SER A 129 26.96 23.97 -1.97
N GLN A 130 25.93 24.58 -2.57
CA GLN A 130 26.08 25.43 -3.76
C GLN A 130 26.92 26.68 -3.43
N HIS A 131 26.58 27.38 -2.35
CA HIS A 131 27.35 28.55 -1.91
C HIS A 131 28.80 28.21 -1.55
N LEU A 132 29.06 27.05 -0.94
CA LEU A 132 30.42 26.58 -0.68
C LEU A 132 31.16 26.16 -1.97
N SER A 133 30.47 25.56 -2.94
CA SER A 133 31.05 25.23 -4.25
C SER A 133 31.43 26.49 -5.03
N GLU A 134 30.60 27.53 -4.95
CA GLU A 134 30.86 28.85 -5.52
C GLU A 134 32.02 29.54 -4.79
N ALA A 135 32.04 29.50 -3.45
CA ALA A 135 33.10 30.09 -2.63
C ALA A 135 34.45 29.33 -2.71
N SER A 136 34.44 28.01 -2.92
CA SER A 136 35.66 27.17 -2.96
C SER A 136 36.40 27.23 -4.30
N GLY A 137 35.92 27.96 -5.30
CA GLY A 137 36.65 28.16 -6.57
C GLY A 137 36.92 26.89 -7.39
N VAL A 138 36.28 25.76 -7.06
CA VAL A 138 36.46 24.46 -7.76
C VAL A 138 36.05 24.58 -9.23
N HIS A 139 35.13 25.50 -9.55
CA HIS A 139 34.73 25.80 -10.91
C HIS A 139 35.88 26.41 -11.74
N TYR A 140 36.72 27.26 -11.16
CA TYR A 140 37.83 27.91 -11.88
C TYR A 140 39.01 26.94 -12.10
N LEU A 141 39.28 26.07 -11.13
CA LEU A 141 40.33 25.04 -11.22
C LEU A 141 40.00 23.94 -12.23
N THR A 142 38.72 23.52 -12.28
CA THR A 142 38.26 22.51 -13.26
C THR A 142 38.32 23.03 -14.69
N LEU A 143 37.94 24.30 -14.91
CA LEU A 143 38.05 24.96 -16.23
C LEU A 143 39.51 25.13 -16.66
N SER A 144 40.40 25.53 -15.75
CA SER A 144 41.83 25.73 -16.04
C SER A 144 42.54 24.42 -16.43
N ASN A 145 42.33 23.35 -15.67
CA ASN A 145 42.93 22.04 -15.99
C ASN A 145 42.39 21.47 -17.32
N THR A 146 41.08 21.62 -17.58
CA THR A 146 40.48 21.13 -18.83
C THR A 146 41.01 21.90 -20.05
N PHE A 147 41.17 23.22 -19.95
CA PHE A 147 41.73 24.05 -21.02
C PHE A 147 43.21 23.73 -21.29
N ALA A 148 44.01 23.52 -20.24
CA ALA A 148 45.41 23.14 -20.37
C ALA A 148 45.57 21.76 -21.04
N VAL A 149 44.76 20.78 -20.65
CA VAL A 149 44.76 19.44 -21.25
C VAL A 149 44.37 19.48 -22.72
N HIS A 150 43.32 20.22 -23.09
CA HIS A 150 42.93 20.37 -24.50
C HIS A 150 44.01 21.03 -25.35
N THR A 151 44.67 22.07 -24.83
CA THR A 151 45.76 22.78 -25.54
C THR A 151 46.94 21.85 -25.80
N LEU A 152 47.34 21.05 -24.81
CA LEU A 152 48.41 20.07 -24.95
C LEU A 152 48.05 18.95 -25.93
N GLN A 153 46.80 18.46 -25.89
CA GLN A 153 46.33 17.41 -26.80
C GLN A 153 46.35 17.86 -28.26
N VAL A 154 45.94 19.11 -28.52
CA VAL A 154 45.99 19.71 -29.87
C VAL A 154 47.43 19.82 -30.36
N GLY A 155 48.35 20.32 -29.51
CA GLY A 155 49.77 20.42 -29.84
C GLY A 155 50.43 19.06 -30.12
N LEU A 156 50.10 18.04 -29.33
CA LEU A 156 50.55 16.65 -29.57
C LEU A 156 49.99 16.10 -30.89
N GLY A 157 48.75 16.42 -31.23
CA GLY A 157 48.14 16.04 -32.51
C GLY A 157 48.84 16.67 -33.72
N GLU A 158 49.13 17.96 -33.66
CA GLU A 158 49.84 18.67 -34.73
C GLU A 158 51.25 18.12 -34.93
N LEU A 159 52.00 17.94 -33.83
CA LEU A 159 53.36 17.40 -33.89
C LEU A 159 53.37 15.97 -34.45
N LYS A 160 52.42 15.13 -34.03
CA LYS A 160 52.25 13.78 -34.58
C LYS A 160 51.93 13.80 -36.08
N GLY A 161 51.11 14.76 -36.52
CA GLY A 161 50.82 14.99 -37.93
C GLY A 161 52.09 15.31 -38.73
N ARG A 162 52.86 16.31 -38.30
CA ARG A 162 54.14 16.70 -38.93
C ARG A 162 55.14 15.55 -38.97
N LEU A 163 55.27 14.80 -37.88
CA LEU A 163 56.16 13.63 -37.84
C LEU A 163 55.73 12.57 -38.85
N THR A 164 54.43 12.30 -38.95
CA THR A 164 53.88 11.31 -39.90
C THR A 164 54.12 11.75 -41.35
N GLU A 165 53.98 13.05 -41.64
CA GLU A 165 54.28 13.62 -42.94
C GLU A 165 55.77 13.46 -43.30
N VAL A 166 56.67 13.79 -42.37
CA VAL A 166 58.12 13.62 -42.58
C VAL A 166 58.47 12.16 -42.84
N ILE A 167 57.92 11.23 -42.05
CA ILE A 167 58.14 9.79 -42.24
C ILE A 167 57.62 9.35 -43.62
N SER A 168 56.43 9.81 -44.03
CA SER A 168 55.86 9.52 -45.35
C SER A 168 56.73 10.07 -46.48
N ASN A 169 57.26 11.28 -46.34
CA ASN A 169 58.18 11.88 -47.30
C ASN A 169 59.46 11.04 -47.42
N CYS A 170 60.04 10.63 -46.29
CA CYS A 170 61.18 9.73 -46.27
C CYS A 170 60.86 8.37 -46.94
N ASP A 171 59.68 7.79 -46.72
CA ASP A 171 59.28 6.52 -47.34
C ASP A 171 59.10 6.67 -48.87
N ALA A 172 58.46 7.75 -49.33
CA ALA A 172 58.33 8.07 -50.75
C ALA A 172 59.69 8.28 -51.42
N LEU A 173 60.62 8.93 -50.72
CA LEU A 173 62.00 9.12 -51.17
C LEU A 173 62.74 7.77 -51.24
N CYS A 174 62.58 6.91 -50.24
CA CYS A 174 63.13 5.55 -50.25
C CYS A 174 62.61 4.74 -51.45
N LYS A 175 61.30 4.79 -51.73
CA LYS A 175 60.69 4.14 -52.90
C LYS A 175 61.23 4.65 -54.22
N ARG A 176 61.44 5.97 -54.35
CA ARG A 176 61.98 6.59 -55.57
C ARG A 176 63.42 6.17 -55.83
N ILE A 177 64.25 6.11 -54.79
CA ILE A 177 65.64 5.66 -54.96
C ILE A 177 65.67 4.16 -55.31
N ALA A 178 64.74 3.34 -54.78
CA ALA A 178 64.62 1.94 -55.18
C ALA A 178 64.27 1.77 -56.67
N SER A 179 63.39 2.62 -57.23
CA SER A 179 62.95 2.52 -58.64
C SER A 179 63.89 3.19 -59.66
N GLU A 180 64.52 4.31 -59.30
CA GLU A 180 65.25 5.19 -60.24
C GLU A 180 66.70 5.47 -59.83
N GLY A 181 67.13 5.02 -58.65
CA GLY A 181 68.46 5.34 -58.11
C GLY A 181 69.62 4.55 -58.73
N PRO A 182 70.86 5.05 -58.62
CA PRO A 182 72.08 4.36 -59.05
C PRO A 182 72.32 3.07 -58.24
N GLN A 183 72.91 2.04 -58.87
CA GLN A 183 73.00 0.67 -58.33
C GLN A 183 73.63 0.58 -56.94
N SER A 184 74.61 1.42 -56.60
CA SER A 184 75.25 1.46 -55.27
C SER A 184 74.31 1.90 -54.14
N LEU A 185 73.28 2.71 -54.43
CA LEU A 185 72.32 3.20 -53.43
C LEU A 185 71.14 2.23 -53.25
N ARG A 186 70.76 1.45 -54.27
CA ARG A 186 69.69 0.46 -54.17
C ARG A 186 69.99 -0.65 -53.15
N ALA A 187 71.26 -1.02 -52.99
CA ALA A 187 71.68 -2.04 -52.03
C ALA A 187 71.72 -1.56 -50.57
N SER A 188 71.70 -0.24 -50.32
CA SER A 188 71.93 0.35 -48.99
C SER A 188 70.67 0.91 -48.31
N ILE A 189 69.53 0.94 -48.98
CA ILE A 189 68.31 1.59 -48.46
C ILE A 189 67.41 0.56 -47.83
N LYS A 190 67.11 0.75 -46.54
CA LYS A 190 66.15 -0.04 -45.78
C LYS A 190 64.93 0.85 -45.48
N PRO A 191 63.78 0.65 -46.17
CA PRO A 191 62.57 1.42 -45.90
C PRO A 191 62.13 1.28 -44.44
N PHE A 192 61.62 2.36 -43.84
CA PHE A 192 61.19 2.37 -42.43
C PHE A 192 59.84 1.68 -42.20
N ALA A 193 59.09 1.34 -43.25
CA ALA A 193 57.88 0.54 -43.14
C ALA A 193 58.16 -0.92 -43.52
N ALA A 194 58.48 -1.76 -42.52
CA ALA A 194 58.48 -3.21 -42.71
C ALA A 194 57.03 -3.73 -42.75
N PRO A 195 56.61 -4.49 -43.78
CA PRO A 195 55.40 -5.29 -43.68
C PRO A 195 55.68 -6.42 -42.67
N ASN A 196 54.79 -6.57 -41.70
CA ASN A 196 54.80 -7.65 -40.74
C ASN A 196 54.71 -8.99 -41.49
N ILE A 197 55.85 -9.65 -41.71
CA ILE A 197 55.89 -11.06 -42.16
C ILE A 197 56.21 -11.91 -40.93
N GLU A 198 55.11 -12.38 -40.38
CA GLU A 198 54.98 -13.47 -39.43
C GLU A 198 55.47 -14.78 -40.09
N SER A 199 56.48 -15.45 -39.52
CA SER A 199 56.75 -16.91 -39.53
C SER A 199 58.21 -17.19 -39.11
N GLN A 200 58.43 -17.49 -37.84
CA GLN A 200 58.73 -18.82 -37.27
C GLN A 200 60.05 -19.46 -37.73
N ALA A 201 61.00 -19.63 -36.79
CA ALA A 201 61.40 -20.95 -36.29
C ALA A 201 62.64 -20.86 -35.37
N SER A 202 62.40 -21.18 -34.09
CA SER A 202 63.14 -22.22 -33.33
C SER A 202 64.53 -21.94 -32.71
N ARG A 203 64.53 -22.17 -31.38
CA ARG A 203 65.54 -22.93 -30.57
C ARG A 203 66.80 -22.16 -30.11
N SER A 204 67.16 -22.04 -28.83
CA SER A 204 66.74 -22.73 -27.59
C SER A 204 67.30 -22.01 -26.32
N SER A 205 66.58 -22.16 -25.19
CA SER A 205 67.09 -22.39 -23.81
C SER A 205 67.76 -21.22 -23.04
N SER A 206 67.44 -20.87 -21.77
CA SER A 206 66.75 -21.57 -20.67
C SER A 206 66.33 -20.61 -19.51
N SER A 207 65.27 -21.03 -18.78
CA SER A 207 64.96 -20.85 -17.33
C SER A 207 64.61 -19.42 -16.84
N SER A 208 63.50 -19.08 -16.15
CA SER A 208 62.51 -19.76 -15.25
C SER A 208 61.22 -18.88 -15.19
N VAL A 209 59.96 -19.33 -15.36
CA VAL A 209 59.07 -20.09 -14.42
C VAL A 209 58.97 -19.33 -13.08
N LEU A 210 57.87 -18.73 -12.56
CA LEU A 210 56.38 -18.80 -12.63
C LEU A 210 55.84 -17.46 -12.08
N GLN A 211 54.82 -16.79 -12.64
CA GLN A 211 53.36 -17.05 -12.64
C GLN A 211 52.60 -16.41 -11.45
N ASP A 212 51.62 -15.58 -11.83
CA ASP A 212 50.36 -15.17 -11.19
C ASP A 212 50.26 -14.98 -9.67
N CYS A 213 49.66 -13.84 -9.29
CA CYS A 213 48.67 -13.78 -8.22
C CYS A 213 47.67 -12.65 -8.52
N LYS A 214 46.60 -13.03 -9.23
CA LYS A 214 45.29 -12.38 -9.18
C LYS A 214 44.62 -12.85 -7.89
N ASN A 215 44.33 -11.96 -6.95
CA ASN A 215 43.41 -12.25 -5.84
C ASN A 215 42.53 -11.04 -5.54
N ASN A 216 41.22 -11.31 -5.58
CA ASN A 216 40.13 -10.49 -5.07
C ASN A 216 40.36 -10.08 -3.61
N SER A 217 39.91 -8.86 -3.28
CA SER A 217 39.54 -8.50 -1.91
C SER A 217 38.20 -7.77 -1.94
N SER A 218 37.13 -8.56 -1.89
CA SER A 218 35.87 -8.18 -1.27
C SER A 218 36.06 -8.28 0.23
N SER A 219 35.81 -7.21 0.98
CA SER A 219 35.66 -7.29 2.44
C SER A 219 34.42 -6.52 2.87
N THR A 220 33.43 -7.32 3.21
CA THR A 220 32.27 -7.07 4.02
C THR A 220 32.63 -6.83 5.50
N GLU A 221 31.80 -5.99 6.13
CA GLU A 221 31.42 -5.97 7.56
C GLU A 221 32.42 -5.52 8.64
N ALA A 222 32.03 -4.45 9.33
CA ALA A 222 32.28 -4.26 10.77
C ALA A 222 31.01 -3.68 11.41
N ASN A 223 30.28 -4.58 12.08
CA ASN A 223 29.37 -4.31 13.18
C ASN A 223 30.19 -3.88 14.41
N VAL A 224 29.79 -2.83 15.12
CA VAL A 224 30.26 -2.53 16.48
C VAL A 224 29.08 -1.99 17.28
N ASP A 225 28.89 -2.61 18.44
CA ASP A 225 27.99 -2.28 19.54
C ASP A 225 27.98 -0.80 19.96
#